data_AF-A0A535F524-F1
#
_entry.id   AF-A0A535F524-F1
#
_cell.length_a   1.000
_cell.length_b   1.000
_cell.length_c   1.000
_cell.angle_alpha   90.00
_cell.angle_beta   90.00
_cell.angle_gamma   90.00
#
_symmetry.space_group_name_H-M   'P 1'
#
loop_
_entity.id
_entity.type
_entity.pdbx_description
1 polymer ?
#
loop_
_entity_poly.entity_id
_entity_poly.type
_entity_poly.pdbx_seq_one_letter_code
_entity_poly.pdbx_strand_id
1 'polypeptide(L)'
;MQLKRIPGARLWFLAAMLLLVLFIIYTAVFSTGALLYPNLQLEQLLLHRPLTGIDCVLFEWRQFGEVGFSLLLTLALGIACLFLGYRRSILPCLLLLLLFGVGIEYVGKQYFPQVVPVNMQAGMNSLACPQMWRMPRSVKIMVSMGMWWNAPSVRPKRVEYEHYSANAPLI
;
A
#
# COMPACT_ATOMS: atom_id res chain seq x y z
N MET A 1 -12.56 27.35 -35.64
CA MET A 1 -12.18 27.26 -34.21
C MET A 1 -11.16 26.15 -34.05
N GLN A 2 -9.88 26.49 -33.91
CA GLN A 2 -8.82 25.50 -33.66
C GLN A 2 -8.81 25.16 -32.16
N LEU A 3 -9.25 23.95 -31.79
CA LEU A 3 -9.00 23.43 -30.45
C LEU A 3 -7.49 23.30 -30.27
N LYS A 4 -6.90 24.21 -29.47
CA LYS A 4 -5.51 24.13 -29.03
C LYS A 4 -5.28 22.76 -28.39
N ARG A 5 -4.50 21.90 -29.05
CA ARG A 5 -3.93 20.67 -28.47
C ARG A 5 -3.18 21.09 -27.20
N ILE A 6 -3.78 20.84 -26.03
CA ILE A 6 -3.07 20.98 -24.76
C ILE A 6 -1.94 19.94 -24.84
N PRO A 7 -0.65 20.33 -24.81
CA PRO A 7 0.43 19.36 -24.81
C PRO A 7 0.22 18.46 -23.59
N GLY A 8 0.21 17.13 -23.78
CA GLY A 8 -0.14 16.18 -22.72
C GLY A 8 0.59 16.43 -21.40
N ALA A 9 1.82 16.97 -21.46
CA ALA A 9 2.59 17.40 -20.30
C ALA A 9 1.86 18.40 -19.37
N ARG A 10 1.07 19.35 -19.91
CA ARG A 10 0.32 20.32 -19.10
C ARG A 10 -0.83 19.65 -18.32
N LEU A 11 -1.47 18.64 -18.90
CA LEU A 11 -2.53 17.89 -18.21
C LEU A 11 -1.94 17.11 -17.03
N TRP A 12 -0.82 16.42 -17.25
CA TRP A 12 -0.09 15.71 -16.20
C TRP A 12 0.42 16.65 -15.11
N PHE A 13 0.90 17.84 -15.50
CA PHE A 13 1.33 18.85 -14.54
C PHE A 13 0.15 19.37 -13.70
N LEU A 14 -1.00 19.66 -14.31
CA LEU A 14 -2.20 20.07 -13.57
C LEU A 14 -2.70 18.97 -12.63
N ALA A 15 -2.70 17.71 -13.09
CA ALA A 15 -3.06 16.56 -12.25
C ALA A 15 -2.10 16.41 -11.06
N ALA A 16 -0.79 16.55 -11.28
CA ALA A 16 0.22 16.51 -10.22
C ALA A 16 0.03 17.65 -9.22
N MET A 17 -0.25 18.87 -9.68
CA MET A 17 -0.54 20.02 -8.81
C MET A 17 -1.79 19.80 -7.98
N LEU A 18 -2.86 19.26 -8.57
CA LEU A 18 -4.09 18.97 -7.85
C LEU A 18 -3.88 17.89 -6.77
N LEU A 19 -3.14 16.82 -7.09
CA LEU A 19 -2.75 15.79 -6.12
C LEU A 19 -1.87 16.36 -5.00
N LEU A 20 -0.95 17.26 -5.32
CA LEU A 20 -0.10 17.93 -4.33
C LEU A 20 -0.93 18.78 -3.36
N VAL A 21 -1.90 19.55 -3.88
CA VAL A 21 -2.79 20.35 -3.03
C VAL A 21 -3.63 19.46 -2.12
N LEU A 22 -4.20 18.37 -2.65
CA LEU A 22 -4.95 17.39 -1.86
C LEU A 22 -4.07 16.75 -0.77
N PHE A 23 -2.83 16.39 -1.11
CA PHE A 23 -1.86 15.84 -0.17
C PHE A 23 -1.54 16.82 0.96
N ILE A 24 -1.31 18.10 0.65
CA ILE A 24 -1.02 19.14 1.65
C ILE A 24 -2.22 19.33 2.59
N ILE A 25 -3.43 19.44 2.04
CA ILE A 25 -4.66 19.60 2.83
C ILE A 25 -4.84 18.39 3.76
N TYR A 26 -4.72 17.17 3.21
CA TYR A 26 -4.84 15.95 4.00
C TYR A 26 -3.79 15.89 5.12
N THR A 27 -2.53 16.20 4.82
CA THR A 27 -1.44 16.21 5.80
C THR A 27 -1.67 17.25 6.89
N ALA A 28 -2.16 18.44 6.53
CA ALA A 28 -2.51 19.48 7.49
C ALA A 28 -3.66 19.07 8.41
N VAL A 29 -4.69 18.40 7.88
CA VAL A 29 -5.79 17.87 8.71
C VAL A 29 -5.27 16.73 9.60
N PHE A 30 -4.46 15.82 9.05
CA PHE A 30 -3.89 14.71 9.81
C PHE A 30 -3.00 15.18 10.96
N SER A 31 -2.18 16.21 10.74
CA SER A 31 -1.28 16.74 11.78
C SER A 31 -2.00 17.37 12.98
N THR A 32 -3.26 17.77 12.82
CA THR A 32 -4.10 18.23 13.96
C THR A 32 -4.58 17.10 14.87
N GLY A 33 -4.38 15.84 14.47
CA GLY A 33 -4.88 14.68 15.21
C GLY A 33 -6.38 14.42 15.05
N ALA A 34 -7.11 15.27 14.31
CA ALA A 34 -8.55 15.14 14.08
C ALA A 34 -8.95 13.79 13.46
N LEU A 35 -8.04 13.16 12.72
CA LEU A 35 -8.27 11.88 12.05
C LEU A 35 -7.88 10.66 12.89
N LEU A 36 -7.27 10.84 14.07
CA LEU A 36 -6.76 9.71 14.87
C LEU A 36 -7.89 8.77 15.30
N TYR A 37 -8.91 9.31 15.99
CA TYR A 37 -10.04 8.53 16.49
C TYR A 37 -10.89 7.89 15.38
N PRO A 38 -11.31 8.60 14.31
CA PRO A 38 -12.08 7.96 13.24
C PRO A 38 -11.27 6.90 12.48
N ASN A 39 -9.96 7.07 12.32
CA ASN A 39 -9.12 6.02 11.71
C ASN A 39 -9.07 4.76 12.58
N LEU A 40 -8.90 4.91 13.90
CA LEU A 40 -8.92 3.78 14.82
C LEU A 40 -10.29 3.09 14.84
N GLN A 41 -11.39 3.83 14.81
CA GLN A 41 -12.72 3.22 14.71
C GLN A 41 -12.91 2.44 13.40
N LEU A 42 -12.41 2.95 12.28
CA LEU A 42 -12.44 2.26 10.99
C LEU A 42 -11.60 0.97 11.02
N GLU A 43 -10.39 1.02 11.57
CA GLU A 43 -9.55 -0.16 11.70
C GLU A 43 -10.18 -1.20 12.66
N GLN A 44 -10.87 -0.79 13.73
CA GLN A 44 -11.62 -1.71 14.60
C GLN A 44 -12.82 -2.33 13.90
N LEU A 45 -13.53 -1.57 13.07
CA LEU A 45 -14.62 -2.09 12.27
C LEU A 45 -14.12 -3.13 11.25
N LEU A 46 -12.96 -2.88 10.63
CA LEU A 46 -12.32 -3.82 9.73
C LEU A 46 -11.93 -5.12 10.44
N LEU A 47 -11.52 -5.06 11.71
CA LEU A 47 -11.21 -6.23 12.54
C LEU A 47 -12.41 -7.12 12.86
N HIS A 48 -13.63 -6.58 12.82
CA HIS A 48 -14.84 -7.37 13.05
C HIS A 48 -15.27 -8.18 11.82
N ARG A 49 -14.73 -7.89 10.63
CA ARG A 49 -15.08 -8.60 9.40
C ARG A 49 -14.40 -9.98 9.36
N PRO A 50 -15.10 -11.04 8.90
CA PRO A 50 -14.46 -12.34 8.69
C PRO A 50 -13.35 -12.26 7.62
N LEU A 51 -12.29 -13.04 7.80
CA LEU A 51 -11.21 -13.18 6.82
C LEU A 51 -11.77 -13.70 5.49
N THR A 52 -11.47 -13.02 4.41
CA THR A 52 -11.86 -13.42 3.05
C THR A 52 -10.64 -13.71 2.19
N GLY A 53 -10.82 -14.44 1.09
CA GLY A 53 -9.74 -14.69 0.14
C GLY A 53 -9.09 -13.42 -0.39
N ILE A 54 -9.88 -12.36 -0.56
CA ILE A 54 -9.41 -11.03 -1.00
C ILE A 54 -8.31 -10.49 -0.07
N ASP A 55 -8.44 -10.70 1.23
CA ASP A 55 -7.46 -10.19 2.21
C ASP A 55 -6.10 -10.90 2.03
N CYS A 56 -6.11 -12.17 1.64
CA CYS A 56 -4.90 -12.93 1.32
C CYS A 56 -4.24 -12.50 -0.01
N VAL A 57 -5.05 -12.03 -0.95
CA VAL A 57 -4.57 -11.50 -2.24
C VAL A 57 -3.91 -10.15 -2.04
N LEU A 58 -4.58 -9.27 -1.28
CA LEU A 58 -4.05 -7.97 -0.89
C LEU A 58 -2.74 -8.13 -0.09
N PHE A 59 -2.65 -9.17 0.74
CA PHE A 59 -1.41 -9.49 1.45
C PHE A 59 -0.25 -9.83 0.51
N GLU A 60 -0.45 -10.70 -0.49
CA GLU A 60 0.60 -11.00 -1.47
C GLU A 60 0.88 -9.78 -2.36
N TRP A 61 -0.14 -8.99 -2.71
CA TRP A 61 0.03 -7.79 -3.54
C TRP A 61 0.78 -6.67 -2.83
N ARG A 62 0.71 -6.61 -1.49
CA ARG A 62 1.50 -5.67 -0.69
C ARG A 62 2.99 -5.78 -0.99
N GLN A 63 3.49 -6.98 -1.30
CA GLN A 63 4.90 -7.20 -1.62
C GLN A 63 5.32 -6.44 -2.89
N PHE A 64 4.42 -6.24 -3.87
CA PHE A 64 4.73 -5.45 -5.06
C PHE A 64 4.98 -3.97 -4.75
N GLY A 65 4.39 -3.46 -3.67
CA GLY A 65 4.61 -2.10 -3.20
C GLY A 65 5.87 -1.93 -2.34
N GLU A 66 6.58 -3.00 -2.02
CA GLU A 66 7.82 -2.90 -1.26
C GLU A 66 8.96 -2.32 -2.11
N VAL A 67 9.88 -1.63 -1.45
CA VAL A 67 11.01 -0.93 -2.09
C VAL A 67 11.81 -1.87 -2.98
N GLY A 68 12.05 -3.12 -2.53
CA GLY A 68 12.80 -4.12 -3.30
C GLY A 68 12.14 -4.50 -4.62
N PHE A 69 10.85 -4.85 -4.59
CA PHE A 69 10.09 -5.18 -5.80
C PHE A 69 9.93 -3.97 -6.72
N SER A 70 9.68 -2.79 -6.16
CA SER A 70 9.57 -1.53 -6.90
C SER A 70 10.87 -1.19 -7.65
N LEU A 71 12.03 -1.42 -7.02
CA LEU A 71 13.35 -1.24 -7.63
C LEU A 71 13.58 -2.23 -8.78
N LEU A 72 13.26 -3.51 -8.58
CA LEU A 72 13.36 -4.52 -9.65
C LEU A 72 12.49 -4.16 -10.85
N LEU A 73 11.25 -3.76 -10.62
CA LEU A 73 10.32 -3.39 -11.67
C LEU A 73 10.76 -2.13 -12.41
N THR A 74 11.28 -1.13 -11.68
CA THR A 74 11.84 0.11 -12.25
C THR A 74 13.05 -0.18 -13.13
N LEU A 75 13.94 -1.09 -12.71
CA LEU A 75 15.08 -1.54 -13.51
C LEU A 75 14.62 -2.29 -14.77
N ALA A 76 13.70 -3.24 -14.64
CA ALA A 76 13.18 -3.99 -15.77
C ALA A 76 12.53 -3.07 -16.81
N LEU A 77 11.75 -2.09 -16.35
CA LEU A 77 11.09 -1.11 -17.21
C LEU A 77 12.11 -0.19 -17.90
N GLY A 78 13.12 0.27 -17.15
CA GLY A 78 14.20 1.07 -17.72
C GLY A 78 15.03 0.31 -18.76
N ILE A 79 15.33 -0.98 -18.52
CA ILE A 79 16.01 -1.85 -19.50
C ILE A 79 15.13 -2.04 -20.74
N ALA A 80 13.84 -2.31 -20.58
CA ALA A 80 12.91 -2.43 -21.70
C ALA A 80 12.84 -1.13 -22.53
N CYS A 81 12.80 0.03 -21.89
CA CYS A 81 12.86 1.33 -22.58
C CYS A 81 14.17 1.51 -23.37
N LEU A 82 15.31 1.08 -22.83
CA LEU A 82 16.60 1.11 -23.54
C LEU A 82 16.57 0.22 -24.79
N PHE A 83 16.01 -0.99 -24.69
CA PHE A 83 15.86 -1.90 -25.83
C PHE A 83 14.93 -1.35 -26.91
N LEU A 84 13.88 -0.63 -26.51
CA LEU A 84 12.94 0.05 -27.41
C LEU A 84 13.51 1.33 -28.05
N GLY A 85 14.80 1.64 -27.84
CA GLY A 85 15.48 2.78 -28.45
C GLY A 85 15.19 4.13 -27.78
N TYR A 86 14.58 4.13 -26.60
CA TYR A 86 14.37 5.37 -25.85
C TYR A 86 15.69 5.92 -25.27
N ARG A 87 15.68 7.22 -24.92
CA ARG A 87 16.86 7.96 -24.46
C ARG A 87 17.46 7.34 -23.19
N ARG A 88 18.78 7.12 -23.17
CA ARG A 88 19.51 6.53 -22.02
C ARG A 88 19.31 7.26 -20.69
N SER A 89 18.96 8.54 -20.75
CA SER A 89 18.65 9.38 -19.59
C SER A 89 17.36 8.99 -18.85
N ILE A 90 16.50 8.13 -19.41
CA ILE A 90 15.24 7.73 -18.76
C ILE A 90 15.50 6.84 -17.56
N LEU A 91 16.44 5.90 -17.65
CA LEU A 91 16.78 5.00 -16.55
C LEU A 91 17.25 5.76 -15.29
N PRO A 92 18.22 6.69 -15.34
CA PRO A 92 18.58 7.47 -14.16
C PRO A 92 17.43 8.36 -13.68
N CYS A 93 16.61 8.93 -14.57
CA CYS A 93 15.43 9.70 -14.14
C CYS A 93 14.42 8.84 -13.35
N LEU A 94 14.12 7.62 -13.80
CA LEU A 94 13.21 6.70 -13.11
C LEU A 94 13.74 6.30 -11.73
N LEU A 95 15.04 6.00 -11.62
CA LEU A 95 15.67 5.69 -10.34
C LEU A 95 15.64 6.87 -9.38
N LEU A 96 15.88 8.07 -9.88
CA LEU A 96 15.88 9.30 -9.08
C LEU A 96 14.46 9.61 -8.58
N LEU A 97 13.43 9.39 -9.40
CA LEU A 97 12.03 9.48 -8.98
C LEU A 97 11.67 8.45 -7.89
N LEU A 98 12.14 7.20 -8.04
CA LEU A 98 11.93 6.17 -7.01
C LEU A 98 12.58 6.57 -5.69
N LEU A 99 13.82 7.06 -5.72
CA LEU A 99 14.54 7.54 -4.54
C LEU A 99 13.82 8.71 -3.87
N PHE A 100 13.32 9.67 -4.63
CA PHE A 100 12.51 10.75 -4.08
C PHE A 100 11.23 10.23 -3.41
N GLY A 101 10.51 9.30 -4.04
CA GLY A 101 9.31 8.69 -3.46
C GLY A 101 9.59 7.99 -2.14
N VAL A 102 10.60 7.10 -2.12
CA VAL A 102 11.01 6.37 -0.91
C VAL A 102 11.50 7.34 0.18
N GLY A 103 12.26 8.37 -0.20
CA GLY A 103 12.75 9.38 0.73
C GLY A 103 11.62 10.17 1.37
N ILE A 104 10.66 10.65 0.58
CA ILE A 104 9.48 11.40 1.08
C ILE A 104 8.64 10.51 2.00
N GLU A 105 8.41 9.25 1.63
CA GLU A 105 7.65 8.30 2.46
C GLU A 105 8.36 8.04 3.80
N TYR A 106 9.67 7.79 3.76
CA TYR A 106 10.48 7.55 4.95
C TYR A 106 10.43 8.75 5.89
N VAL A 107 10.69 9.96 5.35
CA VAL A 107 10.63 11.21 6.11
C VAL A 107 9.22 11.45 6.67
N GLY A 108 8.18 11.25 5.86
CA GLY A 108 6.80 11.39 6.29
C GLY A 108 6.45 10.49 7.49
N LYS A 109 6.87 9.22 7.45
CA LYS A 109 6.67 8.27 8.56
C LYS A 109 7.40 8.67 9.85
N GLN A 110 8.55 9.35 9.75
CA GLN A 110 9.28 9.84 10.91
C GLN A 110 8.59 11.05 11.57
N TYR A 111 8.08 11.98 10.78
CA TYR A 111 7.42 13.19 11.29
C TYR A 111 5.97 12.96 11.74
N PHE A 112 5.29 11.99 11.13
CA PHE A 112 3.89 11.67 11.41
C PHE A 112 3.74 10.21 11.85
N PRO A 113 4.21 9.84 13.05
CA PRO A 113 4.06 8.48 13.55
C PRO A 113 2.57 8.18 13.79
N GLN A 114 2.03 7.22 13.05
CA GLN A 114 0.69 6.71 13.32
C GLN A 114 0.75 5.76 14.52
N VAL A 115 0.28 6.24 15.67
CA VAL A 115 0.24 5.46 16.91
C VAL A 115 -0.94 4.50 16.83
N VAL A 116 -0.67 3.24 16.49
CA VAL A 116 -1.67 2.17 16.52
C VAL A 116 -1.48 1.38 17.83
N PRO A 117 -2.54 1.14 18.63
CA PRO A 117 -2.45 0.32 19.84
C PRO A 117 -1.88 -1.06 19.54
N VAL A 118 -1.02 -1.59 20.41
CA VAL A 118 -0.33 -2.89 20.19
C VAL A 118 -1.31 -4.03 19.93
N ASN A 119 -2.42 -4.07 20.67
CA ASN A 119 -3.46 -5.08 20.52
C ASN A 119 -4.11 -5.02 19.13
N MET A 120 -4.27 -3.81 18.61
CA MET A 120 -4.89 -3.54 17.34
C MET A 120 -3.94 -3.84 16.18
N GLN A 121 -2.67 -3.49 16.32
CA GLN A 121 -1.61 -3.85 15.40
C GLN A 121 -1.48 -5.37 15.26
N ALA A 122 -1.59 -6.12 16.37
CA ALA A 122 -1.60 -7.58 16.35
C ALA A 122 -2.81 -8.13 15.58
N GLY A 123 -4.00 -7.55 15.79
CA GLY A 123 -5.20 -7.87 15.03
C GLY A 123 -5.05 -7.61 13.53
N MET A 124 -4.55 -6.43 13.15
CA MET A 124 -4.34 -6.05 11.75
C MET A 124 -3.33 -6.96 11.05
N ASN A 125 -2.26 -7.34 11.75
CA ASN A 125 -1.30 -8.33 11.25
C ASN A 125 -1.93 -9.71 11.06
N SER A 126 -3.02 -10.02 11.76
CA SER A 126 -3.74 -11.28 11.61
C SER A 126 -4.78 -11.23 10.48
N LEU A 127 -5.48 -10.09 10.30
CA LEU A 127 -6.34 -9.78 9.14
C LEU A 127 -5.57 -9.94 7.83
N ALA A 128 -4.28 -9.56 7.82
CA ALA A 128 -3.38 -9.66 6.68
C ALA A 128 -3.00 -11.11 6.29
N CYS A 129 -3.80 -12.12 6.62
CA CYS A 129 -3.64 -13.51 6.18
C CYS A 129 -2.18 -14.06 6.23
N PRO A 130 -1.45 -13.93 7.34
CA PRO A 130 -0.04 -14.36 7.41
C PRO A 130 0.12 -15.88 7.33
N GLN A 131 -1.00 -16.62 7.33
CA GLN A 131 -1.05 -18.05 7.01
C GLN A 131 -0.50 -18.34 5.61
N MET A 132 -0.63 -17.37 4.70
CA MET A 132 -0.08 -17.47 3.35
C MET A 132 1.45 -17.63 3.36
N TRP A 133 2.15 -17.13 4.38
CA TRP A 133 3.61 -17.23 4.47
C TRP A 133 4.11 -18.67 4.38
N ARG A 134 3.38 -19.61 5.00
CA ARG A 134 3.73 -21.04 5.06
C ARG A 134 3.21 -21.84 3.87
N MET A 135 2.49 -21.23 2.94
CA MET A 135 1.95 -21.93 1.79
C MET A 135 3.00 -22.20 0.71
N PRO A 136 2.82 -23.24 -0.11
CA PRO A 136 3.69 -23.54 -1.25
C PRO A 136 3.75 -22.35 -2.23
N ARG A 137 4.87 -22.23 -2.95
CA ARG A 137 5.04 -21.17 -3.96
C ARG A 137 3.95 -21.19 -5.04
N SER A 138 3.49 -22.37 -5.45
CA SER A 138 2.40 -22.53 -6.43
C SER A 138 1.11 -21.86 -5.96
N VAL A 139 0.76 -22.04 -4.68
CA VAL A 139 -0.41 -21.41 -4.05
C VAL A 139 -0.27 -19.90 -4.02
N LYS A 140 0.90 -19.39 -3.60
CA LYS A 140 1.17 -17.93 -3.57
C LYS A 140 1.03 -17.29 -4.95
N ILE A 141 1.55 -17.95 -5.99
CA ILE A 141 1.42 -17.49 -7.38
C ILE A 141 -0.05 -17.51 -7.82
N MET A 142 -0.79 -18.58 -7.50
CA MET A 142 -2.20 -18.69 -7.88
C MET A 142 -3.06 -17.62 -7.18
N VAL A 143 -2.78 -17.32 -5.92
CA VAL A 143 -3.43 -16.23 -5.16
C VAL A 143 -3.06 -14.88 -5.75
N SER A 144 -1.79 -14.63 -6.06
CA SER A 144 -1.34 -13.35 -6.62
C SER A 144 -1.89 -13.08 -8.03
N MET A 145 -2.08 -14.13 -8.84
CA MET A 145 -2.74 -14.06 -10.16
C MET A 145 -4.27 -13.96 -10.09
N GLY A 146 -4.81 -14.04 -8.88
CA GLY A 146 -6.24 -13.95 -8.65
C GLY A 146 -7.05 -15.18 -9.00
N MET A 147 -6.39 -16.33 -9.09
CA MET A 147 -6.98 -17.60 -9.48
C MET A 147 -7.42 -18.44 -8.28
N TRP A 148 -7.10 -18.02 -7.05
CA TRP A 148 -7.43 -18.72 -5.81
C TRP A 148 -8.08 -17.78 -4.80
N TRP A 149 -9.39 -17.91 -4.59
CA TRP A 149 -10.21 -17.09 -3.68
C TRP A 149 -10.59 -17.71 -2.34
N ASN A 150 -10.18 -18.95 -2.06
CA ASN A 150 -10.40 -19.56 -0.75
C ASN A 150 -9.31 -19.15 0.24
N ALA A 151 -9.70 -18.45 1.31
CA ALA A 151 -8.79 -18.18 2.42
C ALA A 151 -8.36 -19.51 3.07
N PRO A 152 -7.07 -19.67 3.41
CA PRO A 152 -6.60 -20.84 4.13
C PRO A 152 -7.25 -20.94 5.51
N SER A 153 -7.32 -22.17 6.04
CA SER A 153 -7.97 -22.43 7.33
C SER A 153 -7.27 -21.69 8.48
N VAL A 154 -8.05 -20.88 9.21
CA VAL A 154 -7.59 -20.14 10.38
C VAL A 154 -7.52 -21.06 11.60
N ARG A 155 -6.45 -20.95 12.41
CA ARG A 155 -6.38 -21.68 13.68
C ARG A 155 -7.41 -21.11 14.68
N PRO A 156 -8.15 -21.92 15.43
CA PRO A 156 -9.23 -21.44 16.32
C PRO A 156 -8.73 -20.45 17.38
N LYS A 157 -7.58 -20.71 18.00
CA LYS A 157 -6.95 -19.77 18.96
C LYS A 157 -6.69 -18.38 18.38
N ARG A 158 -6.45 -18.26 17.06
CA ARG A 158 -6.20 -16.98 16.41
C ARG A 158 -7.48 -16.16 16.24
N VAL A 159 -8.60 -16.83 15.98
CA VAL A 159 -9.93 -16.19 15.90
C VAL A 159 -10.28 -15.56 17.25
N GLU A 160 -9.96 -16.23 18.36
CA GLU A 160 -10.13 -15.68 19.71
C GLU A 160 -9.29 -14.41 19.93
N TYR A 161 -8.02 -14.40 19.50
CA TYR A 161 -7.17 -13.21 19.59
C TYR A 161 -7.65 -12.06 18.70
N GLU A 162 -8.14 -12.35 17.49
CA GLU A 162 -8.70 -11.33 16.59
C GLU A 162 -9.96 -10.69 17.20
N HIS A 163 -10.84 -11.47 17.81
CA HIS A 163 -11.99 -10.94 18.57
C HIS A 163 -11.56 -10.12 19.79
N TYR A 164 -10.50 -10.52 20.49
CA TYR A 164 -9.96 -9.75 21.61
C TYR A 164 -9.39 -8.40 21.15
N SER A 165 -8.65 -8.40 20.04
CA SER A 165 -8.10 -7.20 19.41
C SER A 165 -9.18 -6.27 18.86
N ALA A 166 -10.24 -6.82 18.28
CA ALA A 166 -11.37 -6.07 17.73
C ALA A 166 -12.16 -5.33 18.84
N ASN A 167 -12.20 -5.91 20.05
CA ASN A 167 -12.90 -5.36 21.21
C ASN A 167 -11.99 -4.61 22.19
N ALA A 168 -10.71 -4.42 21.86
CA ALA A 168 -9.78 -3.73 22.74
C ALA A 168 -10.19 -2.24 22.90
N PRO A 169 -10.10 -1.66 24.11
CA PRO A 169 -10.37 -0.24 24.30
C PRO A 169 -9.37 0.60 23.48
N LEU A 170 -9.86 1.70 22.92
CA LEU A 170 -9.08 2.65 22.11
C LEU A 170 -8.19 3.58 22.97
N ILE A 171 -7.91 3.20 24.22
CA ILE A 171 -7.28 4.05 25.27
C ILE A 171 -6.10 3.31 25.88
#